data_AF-A0A218YYZ8-F1
#
_entry.id   AF-A0A218YYZ8-F1
#
_cell.length_a   1.000
_cell.length_b   1.000
_cell.length_c   1.000
_cell.angle_alpha   90.00
_cell.angle_beta   90.00
_cell.angle_gamma   90.00
#
_symmetry.space_group_name_H-M   'P 1'
#
loop_
_entity.id
_entity.type
_entity.pdbx_description
1 polymer ?
#
loop_
_entity_poly.entity_id
_entity_poly.type
_entity_poly.pdbx_seq_one_letter_code
_entity_poly.pdbx_strand_id
1 'polypeptide(L)'
;MHLFIELMRQRQKHERLRIIQDYLDVLAQKPAGTVEHVDPQIVLQDVEALPKMPSEVLSSSGPTQGSTAVDLKELVDQLEKSVLRAKMVLKREQVLLAKVKASKLDAPNSHRCRLEAVVMTRSTLINWIEAELSRAGEGSPESMISSSPSPNKRGKQFINSELSSIYGQYSRYVRARQGLVDAASERLDAPGESQDEEDLSILKEDFDVYNSMEATHPYLEQMVSVSNDQKSVIQLKSHLTIGLSKQLKESKSGLDRLSDESQLLPAHPMPLVRNNHNGLDALLSFGNQISCHENPESSLQARAWVYAAESAGHSTKVGVLEKLDEGSAALLEAQKILLDLKGLLGADIEAGETENTPGGVGYRDKPRDMWAILDGNLSVIRDRLD
;
A
#
# COMPACT_ATOMS: atom_id res chain seq x y z
N MET A 1 -4.36 40.52 33.99
CA MET A 1 -4.27 39.86 32.66
C MET A 1 -5.53 39.08 32.27
N HIS A 2 -6.17 38.31 33.17
CA HIS A 2 -7.38 37.54 32.82
C HIS A 2 -8.58 38.38 32.36
N LEU A 3 -8.82 39.53 32.98
CA LEU A 3 -9.91 40.45 32.60
C LEU A 3 -9.76 41.02 31.18
N PHE A 4 -8.52 41.25 30.72
CA PHE A 4 -8.25 41.75 29.38
C PHE A 4 -8.57 40.70 28.29
N ILE A 5 -8.23 39.43 28.56
CA ILE A 5 -8.55 38.31 27.66
C ILE A 5 -10.07 38.10 27.59
N GLU A 6 -10.76 38.22 28.72
CA GLU A 6 -12.22 38.13 28.79
C GLU A 6 -12.91 39.23 27.97
N LEU A 7 -12.44 40.47 28.09
CA LEU A 7 -12.93 41.61 27.31
C LEU A 7 -12.68 41.42 25.81
N MET A 8 -11.47 40.98 25.42
CA MET A 8 -11.16 40.68 24.01
C MET A 8 -12.05 39.58 23.44
N ARG A 9 -12.34 38.54 24.24
CA ARG A 9 -13.27 37.46 23.86
C ARG A 9 -14.70 37.97 23.71
N GLN A 10 -15.15 38.88 24.58
CA GLN A 10 -16.46 39.51 24.46
C GLN A 10 -16.54 40.40 23.21
N ARG A 11 -15.49 41.18 22.92
CA ARG A 11 -15.39 41.99 21.71
C ARG A 11 -15.45 41.14 20.45
N GLN A 12 -14.69 40.04 20.39
CA GLN A 12 -14.72 39.12 19.26
C GLN A 12 -16.11 38.48 19.07
N LYS A 13 -16.80 38.13 20.16
CA LYS A 13 -18.18 37.62 20.08
C LYS A 13 -19.15 38.68 19.55
N HIS A 14 -19.00 39.93 19.98
CA HIS A 14 -19.84 41.03 19.53
C HIS A 14 -19.63 41.33 18.03
N GLU A 15 -18.39 41.36 17.54
CA GLU A 15 -18.10 41.53 16.12
C GLU A 15 -18.70 40.41 15.26
N ARG A 16 -18.61 39.15 15.72
CA ARG A 16 -19.22 38.02 15.00
C ARG A 16 -20.74 38.13 14.94
N LEU A 17 -21.38 38.56 16.03
CA LEU A 17 -22.83 38.76 16.05
C LEU A 17 -23.25 39.93 15.16
N ARG A 18 -22.47 41.00 15.12
CA ARG A 18 -22.70 42.15 14.24
C ARG A 18 -22.65 41.74 12.77
N ILE A 19 -21.63 40.98 12.38
CA ILE A 19 -21.51 40.45 11.02
C ILE A 19 -22.72 39.58 10.66
N ILE A 20 -23.15 38.69 11.56
CA ILE A 20 -24.34 37.85 11.31
C ILE A 20 -25.60 38.72 11.18
N GLN A 21 -25.74 39.74 12.01
CA GLN A 21 -26.86 40.69 11.94
C GLN A 21 -26.84 41.48 10.63
N ASP A 22 -25.68 41.98 10.19
CA ASP A 22 -25.53 42.69 8.91
C ASP A 22 -25.93 41.77 7.74
N TYR A 23 -25.52 40.50 7.75
CA TYR A 23 -25.94 39.53 6.75
C TYR A 23 -27.44 39.20 6.82
N LEU A 24 -28.01 39.11 8.02
CA LEU A 24 -29.45 38.92 8.19
C LEU A 24 -30.24 40.14 7.72
N ASP A 25 -29.74 41.35 7.94
CA ASP A 25 -30.36 42.60 7.47
C ASP A 25 -30.25 42.71 5.95
N VAL A 26 -29.13 42.30 5.35
CA VAL A 26 -28.99 42.19 3.88
C VAL A 26 -29.94 41.14 3.31
N LEU A 27 -30.12 40.01 4.00
CA LEU A 27 -31.09 38.98 3.60
C LEU A 27 -32.53 39.44 3.81
N ALA A 28 -32.81 40.23 4.84
CA ALA A 28 -34.13 40.80 5.10
C ALA A 28 -34.49 41.90 4.10
N GLN A 29 -33.50 42.67 3.62
CA GLN A 29 -33.64 43.64 2.52
C GLN A 29 -33.82 42.96 1.16
N LYS A 30 -33.55 41.66 1.04
CA LYS A 30 -33.84 40.84 -0.14
C LYS A 30 -35.16 40.08 0.09
N PRO A 31 -36.33 40.64 -0.29
CA PRO A 31 -37.60 39.96 -0.09
C PRO A 31 -37.63 38.64 -0.87
N ALA A 32 -37.58 37.52 -0.15
CA ALA A 32 -37.59 36.16 -0.69
C ALA A 32 -38.96 35.73 -1.26
N GLY A 33 -39.68 36.64 -1.92
CA GLY A 33 -41.09 36.42 -2.30
C GLY A 33 -41.64 37.24 -3.46
N THR A 34 -40.83 37.97 -4.22
CA THR A 34 -41.28 38.54 -5.50
C THR A 34 -40.83 37.66 -6.66
N VAL A 35 -41.80 37.22 -7.45
CA VAL A 35 -41.70 36.23 -8.56
C VAL A 35 -40.62 36.57 -9.60
N GLU A 36 -40.18 37.82 -9.70
CA GLU A 36 -39.12 38.24 -10.63
C GLU A 36 -37.69 37.88 -10.17
N HIS A 37 -37.45 37.62 -8.87
CA HIS A 37 -36.11 37.28 -8.35
C HIS A 37 -35.84 35.78 -8.24
N VAL A 38 -36.84 34.94 -8.56
CA VAL A 38 -36.71 33.48 -8.68
C VAL A 38 -36.70 33.08 -10.16
N ASP A 39 -36.45 34.02 -11.08
CA ASP A 39 -36.10 33.66 -12.44
C ASP A 39 -34.64 33.16 -12.46
N PRO A 40 -34.41 31.85 -12.73
CA PRO A 40 -33.07 31.29 -12.76
C PRO A 40 -32.17 31.98 -13.80
N GLN A 41 -32.72 32.71 -14.78
CA GLN A 41 -31.90 33.44 -15.75
C GLN A 41 -31.26 34.71 -15.19
N ILE A 42 -31.90 35.41 -14.25
CA ILE A 42 -31.40 36.67 -13.71
C ILE A 42 -30.35 36.39 -12.60
N VAL A 43 -30.56 35.34 -11.80
CA VAL A 43 -29.61 34.90 -10.77
C VAL A 43 -28.31 34.34 -11.36
N LEU A 44 -28.36 33.82 -12.59
CA LEU A 44 -27.20 33.27 -13.29
C LEU A 44 -26.46 34.30 -14.16
N GLN A 45 -26.96 35.54 -14.26
CA GLN A 45 -26.36 36.56 -15.12
C GLN A 45 -25.11 37.21 -14.50
N ASP A 46 -25.06 37.36 -13.18
CA ASP A 46 -23.91 37.92 -12.45
C ASP A 46 -22.78 36.90 -12.19
N VAL A 47 -22.90 35.68 -12.71
CA VAL A 47 -21.90 34.60 -12.57
C VAL A 47 -21.47 34.12 -13.96
N GLU A 48 -20.77 34.99 -14.71
CA GLU A 48 -20.16 34.69 -16.01
C GLU A 48 -19.07 33.58 -15.98
N ALA A 49 -18.80 32.97 -14.83
CA ALA A 49 -17.72 32.00 -14.62
C ALA A 49 -18.17 30.63 -14.09
N LEU A 50 -19.40 30.18 -14.40
CA LEU A 50 -19.78 28.77 -14.19
C LEU A 50 -19.90 28.04 -15.55
N PRO A 51 -19.37 26.80 -15.69
CA PRO A 51 -19.59 26.00 -16.88
C PRO A 51 -21.10 25.79 -17.08
N LYS A 52 -21.57 26.05 -18.30
CA LYS A 52 -22.98 25.85 -18.70
C LYS A 52 -23.43 24.47 -18.24
N MET A 53 -24.31 24.42 -17.24
CA MET A 53 -24.95 23.17 -16.86
C MET A 53 -25.72 22.62 -18.07
N PRO A 54 -25.63 21.31 -18.34
CA PRO A 54 -26.37 20.70 -19.43
C PRO A 54 -27.87 20.93 -19.23
N SER A 55 -28.53 21.46 -20.26
CA SER A 55 -29.96 21.75 -20.32
C SER A 55 -30.85 20.52 -20.09
N GLU A 56 -30.26 19.31 -20.04
CA GLU A 56 -30.90 18.05 -19.67
C GLU A 56 -31.49 18.07 -18.25
N VAL A 57 -30.84 18.73 -17.29
CA VAL A 57 -31.30 18.69 -15.88
C VAL A 57 -32.50 19.62 -15.64
N LEU A 58 -32.54 20.77 -16.35
CA LEU A 58 -33.67 21.70 -16.33
C LEU A 58 -34.87 21.21 -17.17
N SER A 59 -34.63 20.29 -18.12
CA SER A 59 -35.67 19.71 -18.98
C SER A 59 -36.23 18.38 -18.47
N SER A 60 -35.76 17.88 -17.32
CA SER A 60 -36.33 16.69 -16.66
C SER A 60 -37.75 16.92 -16.10
N SER A 61 -38.27 18.16 -16.20
CA SER A 61 -39.67 18.52 -16.01
C SER A 61 -40.29 19.11 -17.28
N GLY A 62 -39.92 18.59 -18.46
CA GLY A 62 -40.59 18.87 -19.71
C GLY A 62 -41.96 18.19 -19.77
N PRO A 63 -43.06 18.91 -20.06
CA PRO A 63 -44.42 18.39 -20.00
C PRO A 63 -44.61 17.37 -21.12
N THR A 64 -44.81 16.11 -20.75
CA THR A 64 -45.32 15.08 -21.67
C THR A 64 -46.79 15.42 -21.95
N GLN A 65 -47.01 16.22 -22.98
CA GLN A 65 -48.34 16.51 -23.48
C GLN A 65 -48.85 15.28 -24.23
N GLY A 66 -49.71 14.49 -23.58
CA GLY A 66 -50.46 13.43 -24.23
C GLY A 66 -50.87 12.32 -23.28
N SER A 67 -52.18 12.18 -23.05
CA SER A 67 -52.85 11.14 -22.27
C SER A 67 -52.90 11.36 -20.75
N THR A 68 -53.94 12.07 -20.34
CA THR A 68 -54.58 11.99 -19.03
C THR A 68 -54.65 10.54 -18.53
N ALA A 69 -54.26 10.33 -17.27
CA ALA A 69 -54.08 9.05 -16.59
C ALA A 69 -52.79 8.29 -16.97
N VAL A 70 -51.61 8.86 -16.65
CA VAL A 70 -50.56 7.99 -16.07
C VAL A 70 -51.23 7.33 -14.88
N ASP A 71 -51.47 6.03 -15.03
CA ASP A 71 -52.28 5.23 -14.13
C ASP A 71 -51.81 5.50 -12.70
N LEU A 72 -52.69 6.04 -11.85
CA LEU A 72 -52.34 6.40 -10.47
C LEU A 72 -51.72 5.20 -9.74
N LYS A 73 -52.09 4.00 -10.18
CA LYS A 73 -51.50 2.72 -9.79
C LYS A 73 -50.03 2.57 -10.19
N GLU A 74 -49.63 2.97 -11.39
CA GLU A 74 -48.23 2.93 -11.82
C GLU A 74 -47.35 3.89 -10.99
N LEU A 75 -47.87 5.07 -10.64
CA LEU A 75 -47.18 6.00 -9.75
C LEU A 75 -47.05 5.45 -8.32
N VAL A 76 -48.11 4.80 -7.83
CA VAL A 76 -48.08 4.09 -6.54
C VAL A 76 -47.08 2.94 -6.57
N ASP A 77 -47.06 2.12 -7.62
CA ASP A 77 -46.10 1.01 -7.76
C ASP A 77 -44.65 1.52 -7.84
N GLN A 78 -44.40 2.66 -8.51
CA GLN A 78 -43.09 3.31 -8.53
C GLN A 78 -42.68 3.84 -7.15
N LEU A 79 -43.64 4.40 -6.40
CA LEU A 79 -43.43 4.87 -5.03
C LEU A 79 -43.19 3.69 -4.08
N GLU A 80 -43.95 2.60 -4.17
CA GLU A 80 -43.74 1.39 -3.39
C GLU A 80 -42.36 0.79 -3.67
N LYS A 81 -41.94 0.75 -4.94
CA LYS A 81 -40.60 0.30 -5.34
C LYS A 81 -39.50 1.23 -4.83
N SER A 82 -39.72 2.54 -4.76
CA SER A 82 -38.74 3.48 -4.22
C SER A 82 -38.65 3.38 -2.69
N VAL A 83 -39.79 3.25 -2.01
CA VAL A 83 -39.89 3.05 -0.55
C VAL A 83 -39.25 1.72 -0.15
N LEU A 84 -39.50 0.64 -0.88
CA LEU A 84 -38.85 -0.65 -0.61
C LEU A 84 -37.34 -0.58 -0.82
N ARG A 85 -36.86 0.08 -1.88
CA ARG A 85 -35.43 0.32 -2.10
C ARG A 85 -34.82 1.14 -0.97
N ALA A 86 -35.46 2.23 -0.58
CA ALA A 86 -35.03 3.08 0.53
C ALA A 86 -34.99 2.30 1.86
N LYS A 87 -36.00 1.46 2.13
CA LYS A 87 -36.06 0.61 3.32
C LYS A 87 -34.96 -0.44 3.34
N MET A 88 -34.63 -1.04 2.19
CA MET A 88 -33.49 -1.96 2.08
C MET A 88 -32.15 -1.26 2.32
N VAL A 89 -31.96 -0.06 1.77
CA VAL A 89 -30.76 0.76 2.01
C VAL A 89 -30.64 1.11 3.49
N LEU A 90 -31.72 1.61 4.10
CA LEU A 90 -31.75 1.94 5.53
C LEU A 90 -31.44 0.73 6.41
N LYS A 91 -31.96 -0.46 6.07
CA LYS A 91 -31.64 -1.69 6.81
C LYS A 91 -30.16 -2.07 6.69
N ARG A 92 -29.56 -1.95 5.51
CA ARG A 92 -28.12 -2.18 5.31
C ARG A 92 -27.29 -1.18 6.11
N GLU A 93 -27.63 0.10 6.06
CA GLU A 93 -26.96 1.15 6.83
C GLU A 93 -27.08 0.93 8.33
N GLN A 94 -28.26 0.51 8.81
CA GLN A 94 -28.47 0.20 10.23
C GLN A 94 -27.59 -0.98 10.69
N VAL A 95 -27.43 -2.02 9.86
CA VAL A 95 -26.53 -3.14 10.13
C VAL A 95 -25.06 -2.69 10.13
N LEU A 96 -24.66 -1.86 9.17
CA LEU A 96 -23.31 -1.29 9.13
C LEU A 96 -23.02 -0.40 10.34
N LEU A 97 -23.98 0.44 10.74
CA LEU A 97 -23.88 1.26 11.95
C LEU A 97 -23.80 0.41 13.21
N ALA A 98 -24.57 -0.67 13.32
CA ALA A 98 -24.48 -1.61 14.44
C ALA A 98 -23.10 -2.28 14.49
N LYS A 99 -22.55 -2.70 13.35
CA LYS A 99 -21.20 -3.27 13.23
C LYS A 99 -20.11 -2.27 13.65
N VAL A 100 -20.21 -1.02 13.22
CA VAL A 100 -19.26 0.05 13.61
C VAL A 100 -19.38 0.38 15.10
N LYS A 101 -20.60 0.42 15.65
CA LYS A 101 -20.83 0.66 17.09
C LYS A 101 -20.30 -0.50 17.94
N ALA A 102 -20.50 -1.75 17.54
CA ALA A 102 -19.93 -2.92 18.22
C ALA A 102 -18.39 -2.89 18.18
N SER A 103 -17.81 -2.62 17.00
CA SER A 103 -16.36 -2.46 16.84
C SER A 103 -15.76 -1.31 17.67
N LYS A 104 -16.56 -0.27 17.97
CA LYS A 104 -16.13 0.85 18.82
C LYS A 104 -16.25 0.54 20.32
N LEU A 105 -17.15 -0.35 20.72
CA LEU A 105 -17.29 -0.81 22.11
C LEU A 105 -16.19 -1.81 22.50
N ASP A 106 -15.75 -2.65 21.56
CA ASP A 106 -14.74 -3.69 21.78
C ASP A 106 -13.29 -3.20 21.63
N ALA A 107 -13.08 -1.91 21.30
CA ALA A 107 -11.75 -1.35 21.13
C ALA A 107 -11.24 -0.77 22.46
N PRO A 108 -10.28 -1.41 23.16
CA PRO A 108 -9.51 -0.70 24.17
C PRO A 108 -8.81 0.47 23.46
N ASN A 109 -8.81 1.65 24.08
CA ASN A 109 -8.15 2.89 23.64
C ASN A 109 -6.63 2.73 23.54
N SER A 110 -6.17 1.79 22.74
CA SER A 110 -4.78 1.44 22.57
C SER A 110 -4.15 2.40 21.56
N HIS A 111 -2.91 2.81 21.85
CA HIS A 111 -2.11 3.65 20.96
C HIS A 111 -2.03 3.10 19.52
N ARG A 112 -2.18 1.77 19.36
CA ARG A 112 -2.22 1.08 18.06
C ARG A 112 -3.43 1.48 17.21
N CYS A 113 -4.62 1.56 17.80
CA CYS A 113 -5.83 2.03 17.10
C CYS A 113 -5.74 3.51 16.71
N ARG A 114 -5.05 4.33 17.52
CA ARG A 114 -4.80 5.74 17.19
C ARG A 114 -3.82 5.88 16.02
N LEU A 115 -2.75 5.09 16.02
CA LEU A 115 -1.79 5.07 14.91
C LEU A 115 -2.46 4.59 13.62
N GLU A 116 -3.27 3.54 13.70
CA GLU A 116 -4.04 3.03 12.56
C GLU A 116 -5.04 4.07 12.03
N ALA A 117 -5.77 4.77 12.91
CA ALA A 117 -6.66 5.86 12.52
C ALA A 117 -5.88 7.01 11.84
N VAL A 118 -4.71 7.38 12.37
CA VAL A 118 -3.86 8.42 11.75
C VAL A 118 -3.35 7.97 10.39
N VAL A 119 -2.88 6.74 10.26
CA VAL A 119 -2.43 6.16 8.98
C VAL A 119 -3.57 6.15 7.97
N MET A 120 -4.78 5.78 8.41
CA MET A 120 -5.96 5.77 7.55
C MET A 120 -6.37 7.18 7.11
N THR A 121 -6.35 8.16 8.01
CA THR A 121 -6.61 9.57 7.65
C THR A 121 -5.57 10.12 6.68
N ARG A 122 -4.30 9.73 6.84
CA ARG A 122 -3.23 10.09 5.93
C ARG A 122 -3.46 9.48 4.55
N SER A 123 -3.80 8.19 4.46
CA SER A 123 -4.09 7.54 3.17
C SER A 123 -5.32 8.14 2.49
N THR A 124 -6.37 8.51 3.25
CA THR A 124 -7.55 9.16 2.65
C THR A 124 -7.24 10.55 2.13
N LEU A 125 -6.39 11.33 2.83
CA LEU A 125 -5.95 12.64 2.35
C LEU A 125 -5.07 12.51 1.11
N ILE A 126 -4.14 11.55 1.08
CA ILE A 126 -3.31 11.27 -0.09
C ILE A 126 -4.19 10.91 -1.28
N ASN A 127 -5.11 9.96 -1.13
CA ASN A 127 -6.02 9.58 -2.21
C ASN A 127 -6.90 10.75 -2.66
N TRP A 128 -7.36 11.60 -1.73
CA TRP A 128 -8.13 12.78 -2.09
C TRP A 128 -7.29 13.79 -2.87
N ILE A 129 -6.06 14.06 -2.43
CA ILE A 129 -5.12 14.94 -3.15
C ILE A 129 -4.79 14.35 -4.52
N GLU A 130 -4.52 13.06 -4.62
CA GLU A 130 -4.24 12.38 -5.89
C GLU A 130 -5.45 12.44 -6.83
N ALA A 131 -6.67 12.24 -6.32
CA ALA A 131 -7.90 12.38 -7.09
C ALA A 131 -8.21 13.85 -7.48
N GLU A 132 -7.79 14.81 -6.66
CA GLU A 132 -7.89 16.24 -6.97
C GLU A 132 -6.88 16.63 -8.05
N LEU A 133 -5.65 16.13 -7.95
CA LEU A 133 -4.57 16.36 -8.92
C LEU A 133 -4.85 15.67 -10.25
N SER A 134 -5.41 14.45 -10.25
CA SER A 134 -5.86 13.78 -11.48
C SER A 134 -6.99 14.56 -12.15
N ARG A 135 -7.94 15.07 -11.37
CA ARG A 135 -9.05 15.88 -11.86
C ARG A 135 -8.61 17.26 -12.37
N ALA A 136 -7.59 17.86 -11.76
CA ALA A 136 -6.96 19.09 -12.23
C ALA A 136 -6.12 18.87 -13.51
N GLY A 137 -5.62 17.65 -13.74
CA GLY A 137 -4.91 17.25 -14.96
C GLY A 137 -5.81 16.85 -16.13
N GLU A 138 -7.07 16.51 -15.88
CA GLU A 138 -8.06 16.06 -16.88
C GLU A 138 -8.97 17.19 -17.39
N GLY A 139 -8.50 18.44 -17.30
CA GLY A 139 -9.09 19.59 -17.98
C GLY A 139 -8.77 19.59 -19.48
N SER A 140 -9.17 18.56 -20.23
CA SER A 140 -9.22 18.62 -21.70
C SER A 140 -10.42 17.82 -22.21
N PRO A 141 -11.35 18.45 -22.93
CA PRO A 141 -12.61 17.83 -23.29
C PRO A 141 -12.40 16.70 -24.30
N GLU A 142 -12.99 15.56 -23.98
CA GLU A 142 -13.23 14.45 -24.89
C GLU A 142 -14.10 14.96 -26.05
N SER A 143 -13.53 15.04 -27.26
CA SER A 143 -14.30 15.18 -28.49
C SER A 143 -13.62 14.43 -29.62
N MET A 144 -14.36 13.42 -30.08
CA MET A 144 -14.36 12.84 -31.41
C MET A 144 -13.07 12.18 -31.92
N ILE A 145 -13.20 10.86 -32.03
CA ILE A 145 -12.48 9.97 -32.94
C ILE A 145 -12.43 10.59 -34.35
N SER A 146 -11.23 10.98 -34.80
CA SER A 146 -10.88 11.16 -36.22
C SER A 146 -9.35 11.29 -36.39
N SER A 147 -8.75 10.20 -36.85
CA SER A 147 -7.56 10.10 -37.74
C SER A 147 -6.36 11.06 -37.57
N SER A 148 -5.33 10.61 -36.83
CA SER A 148 -3.87 10.93 -36.96
C SER A 148 -3.41 12.40 -36.82
N PRO A 149 -2.10 12.74 -36.66
CA PRO A 149 -0.94 11.96 -36.26
C PRO A 149 -0.27 12.50 -34.97
N SER A 150 0.44 11.63 -34.23
CA SER A 150 1.46 11.93 -33.20
C SER A 150 1.26 13.19 -32.31
N PRO A 151 0.97 13.05 -31.00
CA PRO A 151 0.73 14.16 -30.06
C PRO A 151 1.90 15.14 -29.91
N ASN A 152 3.09 14.78 -30.43
CA ASN A 152 4.32 15.56 -30.31
C ASN A 152 4.40 16.75 -31.30
N LYS A 153 3.59 16.76 -32.38
CA LYS A 153 3.57 17.88 -33.36
C LYS A 153 2.66 19.03 -32.93
N ARG A 154 1.55 18.73 -32.24
CA ARG A 154 0.59 19.74 -31.74
C ARG A 154 1.20 20.60 -30.63
N GLY A 155 1.94 19.98 -29.70
CA GLY A 155 2.67 20.72 -28.65
C GLY A 155 3.74 21.65 -29.21
N LYS A 156 4.51 21.21 -30.22
CA LYS A 156 5.53 22.05 -30.88
C LYS A 156 4.92 23.23 -31.63
N GLN A 157 3.78 23.04 -32.29
CA GLN A 157 3.06 24.13 -32.96
C GLN A 157 2.50 25.14 -31.96
N PHE A 158 1.95 24.68 -30.83
CA PHE A 158 1.48 25.54 -29.74
C PHE A 158 2.64 26.37 -29.15
N ILE A 159 3.76 25.73 -28.82
CA ILE A 159 4.96 26.41 -28.29
C ILE A 159 5.51 27.43 -29.30
N ASN A 160 5.58 27.08 -30.59
CA ASN A 160 6.03 28.02 -31.62
C ASN A 160 5.06 29.20 -31.80
N SER A 161 3.75 28.98 -31.62
CA SER A 161 2.76 30.06 -31.68
C SER A 161 2.84 31.02 -30.49
N GLU A 162 3.06 30.49 -29.29
CA GLU A 162 3.34 31.24 -28.06
C GLU A 162 4.63 32.06 -28.20
N LEU A 163 5.72 31.45 -28.66
CA LEU A 163 7.00 32.14 -28.90
C LEU A 163 6.86 33.27 -29.93
N SER A 164 6.09 33.06 -30.99
CA SER A 164 5.82 34.09 -32.00
C SER A 164 4.98 35.24 -31.44
N SER A 165 4.02 34.93 -30.56
CA SER A 165 3.23 35.92 -29.83
C SER A 165 4.10 36.77 -28.90
N ILE A 166 4.98 36.12 -28.12
CA ILE A 166 5.93 36.78 -27.22
C ILE A 166 6.89 37.68 -28.01
N TYR A 167 7.42 37.21 -29.14
CA TYR A 167 8.28 38.03 -30.00
C TYR A 167 7.53 39.24 -30.57
N GLY A 168 6.26 39.06 -30.96
CA GLY A 168 5.37 40.14 -31.40
C GLY A 168 5.05 41.15 -30.29
N GLN A 169 5.00 40.72 -29.02
CA GLN A 169 4.78 41.59 -27.87
C GLN A 169 6.06 42.34 -27.48
N TYR A 170 7.20 41.66 -27.52
CA TYR A 170 8.51 42.26 -27.22
C TYR A 170 8.92 43.28 -28.29
N SER A 171 8.69 42.99 -29.58
CA SER A 171 8.93 43.97 -30.66
C SER A 171 8.05 45.21 -30.54
N ARG A 172 6.79 45.06 -30.11
CA ARG A 172 5.91 46.19 -29.79
C ARG A 172 6.43 46.99 -28.59
N TYR A 173 6.87 46.32 -27.53
CA TYR A 173 7.49 46.95 -26.37
C TYR A 173 8.76 47.73 -26.73
N VAL A 174 9.66 47.13 -27.52
CA VAL A 174 10.89 47.78 -27.98
C VAL A 174 10.57 49.00 -28.84
N ARG A 175 9.60 48.90 -29.76
CA ARG A 175 9.18 50.05 -30.57
C ARG A 175 8.58 51.17 -29.71
N ALA A 176 7.75 50.83 -28.73
CA ALA A 176 7.17 51.82 -27.81
C ALA A 176 8.26 52.50 -26.95
N ARG A 177 9.24 51.74 -26.48
CA ARG A 177 10.38 52.26 -25.73
C ARG A 177 11.28 53.12 -26.60
N GLN A 178 11.54 52.71 -27.85
CA GLN A 178 12.32 53.49 -28.79
C GLN A 178 11.59 54.79 -29.14
N GLY A 179 10.29 54.76 -29.41
CA GLY A 179 9.51 55.99 -29.60
C GLY A 179 9.48 56.91 -28.37
N LEU A 180 9.51 56.36 -27.15
CA LEU A 180 9.65 57.16 -25.93
C LEU A 180 11.03 57.80 -25.80
N VAL A 181 12.09 57.06 -26.14
CA VAL A 181 13.47 57.56 -26.17
C VAL A 181 13.61 58.63 -27.25
N ASP A 182 13.10 58.39 -28.45
CA ASP A 182 13.12 59.33 -29.57
C ASP A 182 12.32 60.59 -29.21
N ALA A 183 11.15 60.48 -28.60
CA ALA A 183 10.38 61.65 -28.12
C ALA A 183 11.06 62.39 -26.96
N ALA A 184 11.85 61.70 -26.14
CA ALA A 184 12.64 62.32 -25.08
C ALA A 184 13.90 63.00 -25.63
N SER A 185 14.51 62.47 -26.70
CA SER A 185 15.66 63.06 -27.39
C SER A 185 15.26 64.18 -28.36
N GLU A 186 14.11 64.07 -29.03
CA GLU A 186 13.60 65.11 -29.94
C GLU A 186 13.15 66.35 -29.16
N ARG A 187 12.79 66.18 -27.87
CA ARG A 187 12.53 67.31 -26.95
C ARG A 187 13.82 68.01 -26.47
N LEU A 188 15.00 67.45 -26.78
CA LEU A 188 16.30 68.08 -26.58
C LEU A 188 16.79 68.83 -27.83
N ASP A 189 16.24 68.54 -29.01
CA ASP A 189 16.65 69.18 -30.28
C ASP A 189 15.57 70.15 -30.81
N ALA A 190 15.54 71.36 -30.26
CA ALA A 190 15.05 72.55 -30.93
C ALA A 190 16.07 73.69 -30.76
N PRO A 191 16.28 74.53 -31.79
CA PRO A 191 17.62 74.86 -32.27
C PRO A 191 18.23 76.05 -31.53
N GLY A 192 19.46 75.85 -31.03
CA GLY A 192 20.36 76.88 -30.54
C GLY A 192 21.73 76.71 -31.16
N GLU A 193 22.23 77.80 -31.72
CA GLU A 193 23.44 77.98 -32.52
C GLU A 193 24.75 77.41 -31.95
N SER A 194 25.55 76.84 -32.87
CA SER A 194 27.01 76.97 -33.05
C SER A 194 28.04 76.65 -31.95
N GLN A 195 29.03 75.86 -32.42
CA GLN A 195 30.48 75.94 -32.18
C GLN A 195 31.12 75.17 -31.01
N ASP A 196 32.04 74.30 -31.45
CA ASP A 196 33.40 74.06 -30.98
C ASP A 196 33.63 73.44 -29.58
N GLU A 197 34.12 72.19 -29.64
CA GLU A 197 35.28 71.63 -28.92
C GLU A 197 35.88 72.52 -27.81
N GLU A 198 35.75 72.11 -26.55
CA GLU A 198 36.84 71.53 -25.76
C GLU A 198 36.43 71.41 -24.27
N ASP A 199 36.64 70.19 -23.77
CA ASP A 199 37.10 69.81 -22.43
C ASP A 199 36.63 70.63 -21.21
N LEU A 200 35.83 69.99 -20.36
CA LEU A 200 36.01 70.01 -18.90
C LEU A 200 35.12 68.92 -18.27
N SER A 201 35.79 67.83 -17.92
CA SER A 201 35.52 66.96 -16.76
C SER A 201 34.37 67.38 -15.84
N ILE A 202 33.45 66.44 -15.56
CA ILE A 202 33.13 65.90 -14.21
C ILE A 202 31.82 65.10 -14.30
N LEU A 203 31.89 63.85 -13.82
CA LEU A 203 30.83 62.82 -13.66
C LEU A 203 30.45 61.99 -14.90
N LYS A 204 31.43 61.26 -15.44
CA LYS A 204 31.16 59.85 -15.77
C LYS A 204 31.01 59.11 -14.45
N GLU A 205 29.79 59.06 -13.94
CA GLU A 205 29.39 57.94 -13.09
C GLU A 205 29.43 56.72 -14.02
N ASP A 206 30.58 56.05 -14.03
CA ASP A 206 30.64 54.66 -14.47
C ASP A 206 29.58 53.94 -13.63
N PHE A 207 28.45 53.62 -14.28
CA PHE A 207 27.47 52.74 -13.70
C PHE A 207 28.20 51.46 -13.31
N ASP A 208 28.21 51.23 -12.01
CA ASP A 208 28.91 50.21 -11.24
C ASP A 208 28.36 48.79 -11.54
N VAL A 209 28.26 48.42 -12.81
CA VAL A 209 27.76 47.12 -13.29
C VAL A 209 28.77 46.00 -12.98
N TYR A 210 30.03 46.36 -12.69
CA TYR A 210 31.09 45.40 -12.35
C TYR A 210 30.95 44.80 -10.94
N ASN A 211 30.25 45.47 -10.00
CA ASN A 211 30.14 44.99 -8.62
C ASN A 211 28.98 44.00 -8.38
N SER A 212 27.91 44.03 -9.18
CA SER A 212 26.78 43.09 -9.02
C SER A 212 27.12 41.66 -9.46
N MET A 213 28.06 41.50 -10.40
CA MET A 213 28.50 40.19 -10.88
C MET A 213 29.54 39.56 -9.93
N GLU A 214 30.38 40.39 -9.31
CA GLU A 214 31.37 39.95 -8.31
C GLU A 214 30.70 39.56 -6.98
N ALA A 215 29.62 40.25 -6.58
CA ALA A 215 28.83 39.90 -5.40
C ALA A 215 28.01 38.60 -5.55
N THR A 216 27.64 38.22 -6.78
CA THR A 216 26.85 37.00 -7.06
C THR A 216 27.71 35.80 -7.43
N HIS A 217 28.95 36.02 -7.88
CA HIS A 217 29.92 34.98 -8.22
C HIS A 217 30.14 33.92 -7.12
N PRO A 218 30.37 34.25 -5.83
CA PRO A 218 30.57 33.23 -4.79
C PRO A 218 29.31 32.37 -4.54
N TYR A 219 28.12 32.95 -4.71
CA TYR A 219 26.87 32.20 -4.60
C TYR A 219 26.66 31.24 -5.77
N LEU A 220 27.10 31.63 -6.97
CA LEU A 220 27.08 30.81 -8.17
C LEU A 220 28.03 29.62 -8.04
N GLU A 221 29.24 29.85 -7.52
CA GLU A 221 30.22 28.80 -7.20
C GLU A 221 29.67 27.83 -6.14
N GLN A 222 29.04 28.36 -5.08
CA GLN A 222 28.39 27.54 -4.05
C GLN A 222 27.21 26.72 -4.62
N MET A 223 26.38 27.30 -5.48
CA MET A 223 25.30 26.58 -6.16
C MET A 223 25.84 25.46 -7.07
N VAL A 224 26.93 25.71 -7.79
CA VAL A 224 27.57 24.69 -8.64
C VAL A 224 28.17 23.57 -7.77
N SER A 225 28.79 23.90 -6.63
CA SER A 225 29.27 22.92 -5.66
C SER A 225 28.13 22.04 -5.14
N VAL A 226 27.04 22.64 -4.67
CA VAL A 226 25.85 21.91 -4.17
C VAL A 226 25.22 21.06 -5.28
N SER A 227 25.18 21.56 -6.52
CA SER A 227 24.69 20.79 -7.68
C SER A 227 25.57 19.56 -7.95
N ASN A 228 26.89 19.70 -7.85
CA ASN A 228 27.83 18.59 -8.01
C ASN A 228 27.73 17.58 -6.86
N ASP A 229 27.56 18.04 -5.62
CA ASP A 229 27.32 17.18 -4.46
C ASP A 229 26.01 16.39 -4.63
N GLN A 230 24.94 17.05 -5.07
CA GLN A 230 23.67 16.39 -5.38
C GLN A 230 23.83 15.32 -6.47
N LYS A 231 24.56 15.61 -7.55
CA LYS A 231 24.85 14.62 -8.61
C LYS A 231 25.64 13.43 -8.05
N SER A 232 26.65 13.68 -7.23
CA SER A 232 27.45 12.63 -6.57
C SER A 232 26.58 11.75 -5.67
N VAL A 233 25.72 12.35 -4.85
CA VAL A 233 24.77 11.62 -3.99
C VAL A 233 23.78 10.80 -4.81
N ILE A 234 23.26 11.35 -5.92
CA ILE A 234 22.35 10.62 -6.82
C ILE A 234 23.06 9.43 -7.46
N GLN A 235 24.32 9.59 -7.88
CA GLN A 235 25.13 8.49 -8.43
C GLN A 235 25.44 7.42 -7.39
N LEU A 236 25.80 7.80 -6.16
CA LEU A 236 26.01 6.85 -5.08
C LEU A 236 24.72 6.10 -4.75
N LYS A 237 23.59 6.81 -4.65
CA LYS A 237 22.28 6.22 -4.40
C LYS A 237 21.90 5.24 -5.51
N SER A 238 22.12 5.58 -6.78
CA SER A 238 21.80 4.68 -7.89
C SER A 238 22.70 3.44 -7.87
N HIS A 239 24.00 3.59 -7.62
CA HIS A 239 24.93 2.47 -7.48
C HIS A 239 24.53 1.53 -6.33
N LEU A 240 24.21 2.08 -5.14
CA LEU A 240 23.74 1.29 -4.00
C LEU A 240 22.42 0.59 -4.30
N THR A 241 21.47 1.28 -4.94
CA THR A 241 20.17 0.69 -5.29
C THR A 241 20.35 -0.47 -6.26
N ILE A 242 21.19 -0.31 -7.29
CA ILE A 242 21.52 -1.37 -8.25
C ILE A 242 22.20 -2.54 -7.52
N GLY A 243 23.20 -2.27 -6.68
CA GLY A 243 23.91 -3.28 -5.89
C GLY A 243 22.98 -4.08 -4.97
N LEU A 244 22.14 -3.39 -4.20
CA LEU A 244 21.16 -4.04 -3.32
C LEU A 244 20.12 -4.84 -4.11
N SER A 245 19.63 -4.31 -5.24
CA SER A 245 18.68 -5.04 -6.07
C SER A 245 19.29 -6.30 -6.69
N LYS A 246 20.58 -6.25 -7.07
CA LYS A 246 21.32 -7.41 -7.55
C LYS A 246 21.47 -8.46 -6.45
N GLN A 247 21.91 -8.05 -5.26
CA GLN A 247 22.07 -8.95 -4.12
C GLN A 247 20.74 -9.60 -3.71
N LEU A 248 19.65 -8.83 -3.71
CA LEU A 248 18.32 -9.36 -3.39
C LEU A 248 17.87 -10.40 -4.42
N LYS A 249 18.10 -10.16 -5.72
CA LYS A 249 17.78 -11.11 -6.79
C LYS A 249 18.64 -12.37 -6.71
N GLU A 250 19.94 -12.22 -6.44
CA GLU A 250 20.86 -13.34 -6.29
C GLU A 250 20.50 -14.20 -5.07
N SER A 251 20.21 -13.56 -3.94
CA SER A 251 19.75 -14.26 -2.73
C SER A 251 18.41 -14.97 -2.94
N LYS A 252 17.46 -14.34 -3.65
CA LYS A 252 16.18 -14.97 -3.98
C LYS A 252 16.38 -16.19 -4.89
N SER A 253 17.16 -16.04 -5.96
CA SER A 253 17.49 -17.14 -6.88
C SER A 253 18.18 -18.30 -6.14
N GLY A 254 19.09 -18.00 -5.22
CA GLY A 254 19.71 -19.00 -4.36
C GLY A 254 18.71 -19.73 -3.46
N LEU A 255 17.73 -19.02 -2.90
CA LEU A 255 16.67 -19.60 -2.09
C LEU A 255 15.70 -20.45 -2.92
N ASP A 256 15.33 -19.99 -4.12
CA ASP A 256 14.49 -20.73 -5.07
C ASP A 256 15.17 -22.04 -5.50
N ARG A 257 16.47 -21.99 -5.82
CA ARG A 257 17.27 -23.18 -6.12
C ARG A 257 17.35 -24.13 -4.92
N LEU A 258 17.55 -23.61 -3.70
CA LEU A 258 17.53 -24.43 -2.49
C LEU A 258 16.17 -25.09 -2.29
N SER A 259 15.06 -24.41 -2.60
CA SER A 259 13.74 -25.06 -2.53
C SER A 259 13.55 -26.15 -3.57
N ASP A 260 14.05 -25.95 -4.79
CA ASP A 260 14.00 -26.95 -5.86
C ASP A 260 14.85 -28.18 -5.52
N GLU A 261 16.00 -27.98 -4.88
CA GLU A 261 16.87 -29.06 -4.41
C GLU A 261 16.34 -29.72 -3.12
N SER A 262 15.44 -29.07 -2.38
CA SER A 262 14.89 -29.62 -1.15
C SER A 262 13.92 -30.77 -1.45
N GLN A 263 14.25 -31.97 -0.97
CA GLN A 263 13.32 -33.10 -0.99
C GLN A 263 12.30 -33.04 0.16
N LEU A 264 12.52 -32.14 1.12
CA LEU A 264 11.70 -32.00 2.32
C LEU A 264 10.37 -31.29 2.05
N LEU A 265 10.37 -30.25 1.20
CA LEU A 265 9.16 -29.49 0.88
C LEU A 265 8.11 -30.31 0.14
N PRO A 266 8.46 -31.14 -0.88
CA PRO A 266 7.48 -32.02 -1.52
C PRO A 266 6.98 -33.14 -0.60
N ALA A 267 7.83 -33.64 0.30
CA ALA A 267 7.47 -34.72 1.24
C ALA A 267 6.53 -34.24 2.34
N HIS A 268 6.67 -32.99 2.78
CA HIS A 268 5.84 -32.36 3.81
C HIS A 268 5.27 -31.04 3.33
N PRO A 269 4.30 -31.07 2.38
CA PRO A 269 3.68 -29.86 1.88
C PRO A 269 2.94 -29.17 3.04
N MET A 270 3.28 -27.91 3.29
CA MET A 270 2.51 -27.10 4.23
C MET A 270 1.07 -27.04 3.73
N PRO A 271 0.06 -27.34 4.57
CA PRO A 271 -1.31 -27.06 4.22
C PRO A 271 -1.37 -25.55 4.02
N LEU A 272 -1.38 -25.11 2.76
CA LEU A 272 -1.57 -23.73 2.44
C LEU A 272 -2.83 -23.33 3.20
N VAL A 273 -2.71 -22.35 4.09
CA VAL A 273 -3.86 -21.55 4.46
C VAL A 273 -4.40 -21.10 3.12
N ARG A 274 -5.48 -21.75 2.70
CA ARG A 274 -6.22 -21.50 1.48
C ARG A 274 -6.77 -20.11 1.69
N ASN A 275 -5.91 -19.14 1.43
CA ASN A 275 -6.26 -17.77 1.35
C ASN A 275 -7.18 -17.79 0.14
N ASN A 276 -8.48 -17.80 0.40
CA ASN A 276 -9.52 -17.94 -0.61
C ASN A 276 -9.43 -16.71 -1.51
N HIS A 277 -8.52 -16.74 -2.48
CA HIS A 277 -8.49 -15.83 -3.63
C HIS A 277 -9.38 -16.36 -4.76
N ASN A 278 -10.35 -17.22 -4.43
CA ASN A 278 -11.43 -17.51 -5.34
C ASN A 278 -12.36 -16.30 -5.36
N GLY A 279 -12.06 -15.37 -6.26
CA GLY A 279 -13.02 -14.43 -6.83
C GLY A 279 -13.32 -13.20 -5.98
N LEU A 280 -12.95 -12.04 -6.52
CA LEU A 280 -13.63 -10.75 -6.34
C LEU A 280 -13.33 -9.85 -5.12
N ASP A 281 -12.27 -10.08 -4.33
CA ASP A 281 -11.89 -9.11 -3.26
C ASP A 281 -10.46 -8.53 -3.41
N ALA A 282 -9.76 -8.81 -4.50
CA ALA A 282 -8.39 -8.35 -4.75
C ALA A 282 -8.25 -6.87 -5.16
N LEU A 283 -9.30 -6.05 -5.08
CA LEU A 283 -9.31 -4.67 -5.58
C LEU A 283 -9.35 -3.59 -4.50
N LEU A 284 -9.37 -3.93 -3.20
CA LEU A 284 -9.58 -2.93 -2.14
C LEU A 284 -8.58 -2.97 -0.98
N SER A 285 -7.30 -3.26 -1.24
CA SER A 285 -6.27 -3.02 -0.22
C SER A 285 -4.97 -2.45 -0.81
N PHE A 286 -5.08 -1.19 -1.25
CA PHE A 286 -3.92 -0.36 -1.64
C PHE A 286 -2.95 -0.12 -0.47
N GLY A 287 -3.40 -0.29 0.78
CA GLY A 287 -2.61 -0.06 2.00
C GLY A 287 -1.58 -1.14 2.31
N ASN A 288 -1.83 -2.40 1.92
CA ASN A 288 -0.87 -3.51 2.13
C ASN A 288 0.23 -3.57 1.05
N GLN A 289 0.06 -2.84 -0.06
CA GLN A 289 0.99 -2.91 -1.19
C GLN A 289 2.27 -2.09 -0.95
N ILE A 290 2.26 -1.17 0.01
CA ILE A 290 3.37 -0.23 0.27
C ILE A 290 4.25 -0.66 1.47
N SER A 291 3.76 -1.52 2.36
CA SER A 291 4.52 -2.02 3.52
C SER A 291 5.06 -3.44 3.35
N CYS A 292 4.68 -4.15 2.29
CA CYS A 292 5.05 -5.55 2.03
C CYS A 292 6.05 -5.70 0.87
N HIS A 293 6.90 -4.71 0.61
CA HIS A 293 8.05 -4.87 -0.28
C HIS A 293 9.25 -5.56 0.44
N GLU A 294 9.07 -6.00 1.69
CA GLU A 294 9.86 -7.08 2.27
C GLU A 294 9.19 -8.39 1.87
N ASN A 295 9.78 -9.08 0.88
CA ASN A 295 9.13 -10.08 0.04
C ASN A 295 8.22 -11.06 0.83
N PRO A 296 6.89 -10.98 0.71
CA PRO A 296 5.99 -11.90 1.39
C PRO A 296 6.26 -13.36 0.96
N GLU A 297 6.78 -13.52 -0.26
CA GLU A 297 7.21 -14.81 -0.81
C GLU A 297 8.35 -15.46 -0.01
N SER A 298 9.39 -14.71 0.40
CA SER A 298 10.49 -15.31 1.15
C SER A 298 10.08 -15.65 2.59
N SER A 299 9.20 -14.86 3.20
CA SER A 299 8.61 -15.17 4.50
C SER A 299 7.71 -16.41 4.43
N LEU A 300 6.92 -16.54 3.35
CA LEU A 300 6.05 -17.68 3.11
C LEU A 300 6.87 -18.96 2.85
N GLN A 301 7.92 -18.86 2.04
CA GLN A 301 8.87 -19.95 1.78
C GLN A 301 9.55 -20.36 3.09
N ALA A 302 10.08 -19.43 3.88
CA ALA A 302 10.68 -19.75 5.19
C ALA A 302 9.69 -20.47 6.12
N ARG A 303 8.41 -20.06 6.15
CA ARG A 303 7.37 -20.76 6.92
C ARG A 303 7.12 -22.17 6.41
N ALA A 304 7.10 -22.37 5.10
CA ALA A 304 6.94 -23.70 4.50
C ALA A 304 8.11 -24.63 4.89
N TRP A 305 9.34 -24.11 4.90
CA TRP A 305 10.51 -24.86 5.37
C TRP A 305 10.45 -25.21 6.86
N VAL A 306 10.04 -24.27 7.71
CA VAL A 306 9.86 -24.52 9.15
C VAL A 306 8.81 -25.60 9.38
N TYR A 307 7.67 -25.50 8.70
CA TYR A 307 6.62 -26.52 8.79
C TYR A 307 7.09 -27.88 8.29
N ALA A 308 7.76 -27.93 7.14
CA ALA A 308 8.27 -29.17 6.56
C ALA A 308 9.31 -29.83 7.50
N ALA A 309 10.18 -29.03 8.11
CA ALA A 309 11.14 -29.50 9.11
C ALA A 309 10.47 -30.03 10.38
N GLU A 310 9.46 -29.32 10.90
CA GLU A 310 8.68 -29.77 12.05
C GLU A 310 7.92 -31.07 11.75
N SER A 311 7.26 -31.13 10.58
CA SER A 311 6.52 -32.33 10.13
C SER A 311 7.45 -33.52 9.91
N ALA A 312 8.64 -33.33 9.35
CA ALA A 312 9.64 -34.38 9.21
C ALA A 312 10.18 -34.85 10.57
N GLY A 313 10.44 -33.90 11.49
CA GLY A 313 10.82 -34.21 12.87
C GLY A 313 9.73 -35.01 13.60
N HIS A 314 8.46 -34.66 13.40
CA HIS A 314 7.34 -35.42 13.94
C HIS A 314 7.24 -36.82 13.33
N SER A 315 7.34 -36.92 11.99
CA SER A 315 7.26 -38.21 11.28
C SER A 315 8.37 -39.17 11.69
N THR A 316 9.60 -38.67 11.83
CA THR A 316 10.74 -39.49 12.27
C THR A 316 10.59 -39.91 13.73
N LYS A 317 10.13 -39.02 14.61
CA LYS A 317 9.82 -39.35 16.01
C LYS A 317 8.75 -40.43 16.12
N VAL A 318 7.66 -40.31 15.36
CA VAL A 318 6.59 -41.32 15.35
C VAL A 318 7.12 -42.66 14.86
N GLY A 319 7.90 -42.69 13.77
CA GLY A 319 8.49 -43.93 13.27
C GLY A 319 9.45 -44.61 14.25
N VAL A 320 10.24 -43.83 15.01
CA VAL A 320 11.10 -44.38 16.07
C VAL A 320 10.29 -44.95 17.22
N LEU A 321 9.21 -44.27 17.63
CA LEU A 321 8.31 -44.77 18.68
C LEU A 321 7.60 -46.06 18.24
N GLU A 322 7.10 -46.11 17.01
CA GLU A 322 6.47 -47.33 16.47
C GLU A 322 7.43 -48.51 16.44
N LYS A 323 8.69 -48.29 16.00
CA LYS A 323 9.72 -49.34 16.01
C LYS A 323 10.15 -49.76 17.41
N LEU A 324 10.14 -48.82 18.37
CA LEU A 324 10.39 -49.13 19.77
C LEU A 324 9.26 -49.98 20.36
N ASP A 325 8.01 -49.63 20.07
CA ASP A 325 6.83 -50.38 20.51
C ASP A 325 6.82 -51.78 19.90
N GLU A 326 7.08 -51.92 18.59
CA GLU A 326 7.22 -53.21 17.90
C GLU A 326 8.36 -54.06 18.52
N GLY A 327 9.51 -53.44 18.79
CA GLY A 327 10.62 -54.10 19.49
C GLY A 327 10.26 -54.55 20.91
N SER A 328 9.50 -53.74 21.64
CA SER A 328 9.03 -54.09 22.98
C SER A 328 8.03 -55.24 22.97
N ALA A 329 7.11 -55.26 21.99
CA ALA A 329 6.16 -56.34 21.79
C ALA A 329 6.87 -57.65 21.42
N ALA A 330 7.85 -57.59 20.51
CA ALA A 330 8.67 -58.73 20.15
C ALA A 330 9.50 -59.26 21.34
N LEU A 331 10.00 -58.37 22.21
CA LEU A 331 10.72 -58.77 23.43
C LEU A 331 9.80 -59.47 24.43
N LEU A 332 8.58 -58.96 24.64
CA LEU A 332 7.57 -59.60 25.49
C LEU A 332 7.15 -60.95 24.92
N GLU A 333 7.00 -61.07 23.60
CA GLU A 333 6.71 -62.34 22.94
C GLU A 333 7.87 -63.34 23.11
N ALA A 334 9.11 -62.92 22.90
CA ALA A 334 10.30 -63.74 23.14
C ALA A 334 10.41 -64.17 24.61
N GLN A 335 10.12 -63.26 25.56
CA GLN A 335 10.09 -63.57 26.99
C GLN A 335 9.03 -64.63 27.31
N LYS A 336 7.84 -64.51 26.73
CA LYS A 336 6.77 -65.49 26.88
C LYS A 336 7.19 -66.86 26.34
N ILE A 337 7.77 -66.91 25.14
CA ILE A 337 8.26 -68.15 24.54
C ILE A 337 9.35 -68.79 25.42
N LEU A 338 10.25 -68.00 26.01
CA LEU A 338 11.27 -68.51 26.93
C LEU A 338 10.67 -69.08 28.23
N LEU A 339 9.62 -68.45 28.77
CA LEU A 339 8.89 -68.97 29.92
C LEU A 339 8.15 -70.27 29.58
N ASP A 340 7.50 -70.32 28.43
CA ASP A 340 6.82 -71.52 27.93
C ASP A 340 7.83 -72.67 27.72
N LEU A 341 9.01 -72.37 27.15
CA LEU A 341 10.08 -73.35 26.99
C LEU A 341 10.65 -73.80 28.33
N LYS A 342 10.80 -72.90 29.32
CA LYS A 342 11.20 -73.27 30.69
C LYS A 342 10.18 -74.23 31.33
N GLY A 343 8.89 -74.02 31.10
CA GLY A 343 7.82 -74.93 31.54
C GLY A 343 7.90 -76.29 30.85
N LEU A 344 8.09 -76.32 29.53
CA LEU A 344 8.25 -77.57 28.77
C LEU A 344 9.52 -78.36 29.13
N LEU A 345 10.60 -77.65 29.48
CA LEU A 345 11.86 -78.27 29.91
C LEU A 345 11.79 -78.84 31.34
N GLY A 346 10.64 -78.72 32.02
CA GLY A 346 10.39 -79.32 33.33
C GLY A 346 11.18 -78.68 34.46
N ALA A 347 11.57 -77.41 34.31
CA ALA A 347 12.25 -76.66 35.38
C ALA A 347 11.30 -76.13 36.47
N ASP A 348 10.11 -76.72 36.60
CA ASP A 348 9.44 -76.88 37.89
C ASP A 348 10.08 -78.09 38.59
N ILE A 349 11.36 -77.97 38.93
CA ILE A 349 11.87 -78.69 40.09
C ILE A 349 11.26 -77.94 41.25
N GLU A 350 10.10 -78.42 41.70
CA GLU A 350 9.53 -78.24 43.02
C GLU A 350 10.47 -77.42 43.89
N ALA A 351 10.12 -76.16 44.12
CA ALA A 351 10.56 -75.45 45.31
C ALA A 351 9.88 -76.16 46.50
N GLY A 352 10.31 -77.39 46.75
CA GLY A 352 9.90 -78.23 47.85
C GLY A 352 10.37 -77.54 49.12
N GLU A 353 9.38 -77.10 49.88
CA GLU A 353 9.49 -76.61 51.24
C GLU A 353 10.51 -77.46 52.02
N THR A 354 11.61 -76.83 52.40
CA THR A 354 12.59 -77.42 53.32
C THR A 354 11.94 -77.57 54.69
N GLU A 355 11.36 -78.74 54.97
CA GLU A 355 11.07 -79.17 56.33
C GLU A 355 11.83 -80.47 56.63
N ASN A 356 12.96 -80.28 57.30
CA ASN A 356 13.51 -81.12 58.38
C ASN A 356 13.41 -82.66 58.24
N THR A 357 14.52 -83.34 57.95
CA THR A 357 15.10 -84.46 58.75
C THR A 357 16.46 -84.88 58.16
N PRO A 358 17.51 -85.10 58.99
CA PRO A 358 18.86 -85.41 58.53
C PRO A 358 19.12 -86.92 58.46
N GLY A 359 19.78 -87.37 57.39
CA GLY A 359 20.41 -88.69 57.34
C GLY A 359 20.29 -89.37 55.98
N GLY A 360 21.34 -89.29 55.17
CA GLY A 360 21.37 -90.01 53.89
C GLY A 360 22.61 -89.68 53.08
N VAL A 361 23.69 -90.42 53.33
CA VAL A 361 24.90 -90.46 52.50
C VAL A 361 24.55 -91.10 51.15
N GLY A 362 24.90 -90.47 50.03
CA GLY A 362 24.92 -91.17 48.76
C GLY A 362 24.84 -90.31 47.50
N TYR A 363 25.96 -90.28 46.76
CA TYR A 363 26.09 -90.03 45.33
C TYR A 363 25.94 -88.59 44.79
N ARG A 364 27.08 -88.04 44.36
CA ARG A 364 27.18 -86.95 43.39
C ARG A 364 26.62 -87.42 42.04
N ASP A 365 25.40 -87.03 41.71
CA ASP A 365 24.97 -86.98 40.32
C ASP A 365 25.62 -85.77 39.64
N LYS A 366 26.51 -86.06 38.69
CA LYS A 366 26.98 -85.06 37.73
C LYS A 366 25.86 -84.86 36.71
N PRO A 367 25.52 -83.62 36.32
CA PRO A 367 24.56 -83.41 35.25
C PRO A 367 25.12 -84.03 33.97
N ARG A 368 24.36 -84.95 33.36
CA ARG A 368 24.64 -85.44 32.00
C ARG A 368 24.57 -84.25 31.08
N ASP A 369 25.74 -83.88 30.56
CA ASP A 369 25.89 -82.85 29.55
C ASP A 369 25.20 -83.33 28.26
N MET A 370 24.01 -82.78 27.98
CA MET A 370 23.18 -83.16 26.83
C MET A 370 23.85 -82.84 25.48
N TRP A 371 24.93 -82.04 25.50
CA TRP A 371 25.68 -81.63 24.32
C TRP A 371 26.70 -82.64 23.82
N ALA A 372 27.05 -83.66 24.62
CA ALA A 372 28.02 -84.68 24.22
C ALA A 372 27.52 -85.65 23.12
N ILE A 373 26.24 -85.55 22.72
CA ILE A 373 25.62 -86.43 21.72
C ILE A 373 25.68 -85.83 20.31
N LEU A 374 26.06 -84.54 20.17
CA LEU A 374 25.99 -83.83 18.88
C LEU A 374 27.32 -83.74 18.11
N ASP A 375 28.41 -84.31 18.59
CA ASP A 375 29.67 -84.42 17.85
C ASP A 375 29.64 -85.62 16.89
N GLY A 376 28.78 -85.51 15.88
CA GLY A 376 28.64 -86.47 14.79
C GLY A 376 28.71 -85.78 13.43
N ASN A 377 29.89 -85.82 12.79
CA ASN A 377 30.13 -85.64 11.35
C ASN A 377 29.66 -84.33 10.69
N LEU A 378 30.44 -83.26 10.84
CA LEU A 378 30.48 -82.16 9.86
C LEU A 378 31.93 -81.85 9.47
N SER A 379 32.56 -82.76 8.75
CA SER A 379 33.87 -82.53 8.12
C SER A 379 33.94 -83.15 6.73
N VAL A 380 32.98 -82.83 5.86
CA VAL A 380 33.15 -82.92 4.40
C VAL A 380 32.23 -81.89 3.74
N ILE A 381 32.78 -80.74 3.34
CA ILE A 381 32.58 -80.05 2.06
C ILE A 381 33.75 -79.07 1.97
N ARG A 382 34.83 -79.53 1.35
CA ARG A 382 35.83 -78.67 0.71
C ARG A 382 35.77 -79.00 -0.77
N ASP A 383 35.95 -77.95 -1.56
CA ASP A 383 36.37 -77.92 -2.96
C ASP A 383 35.29 -78.11 -4.04
N ARG A 384 34.90 -76.99 -4.66
CA ARG A 384 35.18 -76.77 -6.09
C ARG A 384 34.97 -75.30 -6.49
N LEU A 385 36.08 -74.58 -6.65
CA LEU A 385 36.22 -73.52 -7.65
C LEU A 385 36.60 -74.22 -8.97
N ASP A 386 35.88 -73.89 -10.05
CA ASP A 386 36.41 -73.45 -11.35
C ASP A 386 35.24 -72.87 -12.18
#